data_AF-A0AA88ULE4-F1
#
_entry.id   AF-A0AA88ULE4-F1
#
_cell.length_a   1.000
_cell.length_b   1.000
_cell.length_c   1.000
_cell.angle_alpha   90.00
_cell.angle_beta   90.00
_cell.angle_gamma   90.00
#
_symmetry.space_group_name_H-M   'P 1'
#
loop_
_entity.id
_entity.type
_entity.pdbx_description
1 polymer ?
#
loop_
_entity_poly.entity_id
_entity_poly.type
_entity_poly.pdbx_seq_one_letter_code
_entity_poly.pdbx_strand_id
1 'polypeptide(L)'
;MLDSKDDKIVVVAARMKKRGRAWGRGALNREKLMELGLQISYKTGLVKENIKGYAKRTKQDENEVKYEFDFAVPEEFGEIGAVLVENEHHKQMYLKNITLDGFPNGTISVTCNSWVHPKSDNPEKRVFFSNKSYLPFQTPGGVKKLREKELTVLRGDGQGERKTPERIYDYDVYNDLGDPDSSSELARPVLGGKDYPYPRRCRTGRPKTKKDPLSESRSTTVYVPRDEAFSEVKSLTFSAKTVYSVLHALLPAVQGSILDSNAGFPYFTEIDKLFNEGIDLPVKTKGTLGNILPRLVEAVTDVEKDVLCFEIPEMIERDKFSWFRDEEFSRQTLAGLNPYSIELVTEWPLKSKLDPNVYGPPESAITKELVELEIRGFMTLEEALKQKKLFMLDYHDLLLPYVNKVREIKGTTLYGSRTLFFLTPVGTLRPLAIELTRPPSSGKAQWKQVFTPCWDATGAWLWKLAKAHVLAHDSGYHQLVSHW
;
A
#
# COMPACT_ATOMS: atom_id res chain seq x y z
N MET A 1 -2.85 -14.22 -6.88
CA MET A 1 -3.58 -15.48 -6.65
C MET A 1 -2.56 -16.58 -6.90
N LEU A 2 -2.40 -17.45 -5.90
CA LEU A 2 -1.58 -18.66 -5.76
C LEU A 2 -0.75 -19.12 -6.97
N ASP A 3 0.56 -19.34 -6.76
CA ASP A 3 1.48 -19.77 -7.84
C ASP A 3 2.67 -20.62 -7.33
N SER A 4 2.57 -21.21 -6.14
CA SER A 4 3.45 -22.33 -5.83
C SER A 4 2.83 -23.59 -6.47
N LYS A 5 3.67 -24.48 -7.04
CA LYS A 5 3.23 -25.77 -7.61
C LYS A 5 2.45 -26.66 -6.61
N ASP A 6 2.47 -26.29 -5.33
CA ASP A 6 1.81 -26.97 -4.22
C ASP A 6 0.48 -26.32 -3.78
N ASP A 7 0.20 -25.07 -4.13
CA ASP A 7 -0.99 -24.33 -3.69
C ASP A 7 -2.14 -24.46 -4.68
N LYS A 8 -2.75 -25.66 -4.73
CA LYS A 8 -3.88 -25.92 -5.63
C LYS A 8 -5.16 -25.28 -5.09
N ILE A 9 -5.92 -24.66 -5.98
CA ILE A 9 -7.26 -24.12 -5.69
C ILE A 9 -8.20 -25.29 -5.46
N VAL A 10 -8.95 -25.29 -4.36
CA VAL A 10 -9.89 -26.36 -4.03
C VAL A 10 -11.32 -25.92 -4.32
N VAL A 11 -12.05 -26.75 -5.06
CA VAL A 11 -13.48 -26.63 -5.32
C VAL A 11 -14.19 -27.88 -4.81
N VAL A 12 -15.30 -27.69 -4.12
CA VAL A 12 -16.07 -28.78 -3.53
C VAL A 12 -17.47 -28.79 -4.14
N ALA A 13 -17.90 -29.95 -4.65
CA ALA A 13 -19.28 -30.19 -5.06
C ALA A 13 -19.92 -31.28 -4.18
N ALA A 14 -21.13 -31.03 -3.74
CA ALA A 14 -21.88 -31.92 -2.86
C ALA A 14 -23.21 -32.27 -3.53
N ARG A 15 -23.59 -33.54 -3.58
CA ARG A 15 -24.86 -33.96 -4.20
C ARG A 15 -25.80 -34.61 -3.20
N MET A 16 -27.02 -34.08 -3.11
CA MET A 16 -28.08 -34.66 -2.29
C MET A 16 -28.70 -35.88 -2.99
N LYS A 17 -28.82 -37.02 -2.29
CA LYS A 17 -29.51 -38.24 -2.79
C LYS A 17 -30.80 -38.52 -2.00
N LYS A 18 -31.88 -38.91 -2.70
CA LYS A 18 -33.14 -39.38 -2.08
C LYS A 18 -32.92 -40.70 -1.32
N ARG A 19 -33.43 -40.81 -0.09
CA ARG A 19 -33.38 -42.05 0.72
C ARG A 19 -34.26 -43.13 0.08
N GLY A 20 -33.65 -44.03 -0.70
CA GLY A 20 -34.36 -45.14 -1.34
C GLY A 20 -33.50 -46.36 -1.71
N ARG A 21 -32.23 -46.43 -1.31
CA ARG A 21 -31.39 -47.63 -1.49
C ARG A 21 -30.58 -47.93 -0.24
N ALA A 22 -30.60 -49.20 0.16
CA ALA A 22 -29.85 -49.73 1.30
C ALA A 22 -28.37 -49.36 1.20
N TRP A 23 -27.81 -48.96 2.33
CA TRP A 23 -26.39 -48.60 2.44
C TRP A 23 -25.56 -49.87 2.40
N GLY A 24 -24.91 -50.14 1.27
CA GLY A 24 -23.83 -51.11 1.24
C GLY A 24 -22.70 -50.62 2.14
N ARG A 25 -22.30 -51.43 3.12
CA ARG A 25 -21.01 -51.29 3.81
C ARG A 25 -19.90 -51.56 2.79
N GLY A 26 -19.61 -50.56 1.95
CA GLY A 26 -18.54 -50.61 0.97
C GLY A 26 -17.22 -50.19 1.60
N ALA A 27 -16.36 -51.18 1.82
CA ALA A 27 -14.89 -51.15 1.96
C ALA A 27 -14.22 -49.94 2.65
N LEU A 28 -13.60 -50.24 3.79
CA LEU A 28 -12.50 -49.47 4.38
C LEU A 28 -11.34 -49.37 3.37
N ASN A 29 -11.24 -48.22 2.70
CA ASN A 29 -9.96 -47.58 2.36
C ASN A 29 -10.28 -46.10 2.16
N ARG A 30 -10.22 -45.35 3.26
CA ARG A 30 -10.69 -43.97 3.34
C ARG A 30 -9.49 -43.02 3.30
N GLU A 31 -9.14 -42.50 2.13
CA GLU A 31 -8.51 -41.19 2.08
C GLU A 31 -9.59 -40.17 2.50
N LYS A 32 -9.57 -39.77 3.77
CA LYS A 32 -10.44 -38.73 4.33
C LYS A 32 -9.73 -37.40 4.11
N LEU A 33 -10.25 -36.56 3.22
CA LEU A 33 -9.52 -35.35 2.80
C LEU A 33 -10.19 -34.07 3.31
N MET A 34 -11.51 -34.07 3.52
CA MET A 34 -12.24 -32.95 4.10
C MET A 34 -13.54 -33.44 4.76
N GLU A 35 -13.82 -33.01 6.01
CA GLU A 35 -15.13 -33.22 6.66
C GLU A 35 -16.01 -31.97 6.49
N LEU A 36 -17.21 -32.18 5.96
CA LEU A 36 -18.20 -31.13 5.76
C LEU A 36 -19.37 -31.33 6.72
N GLY A 37 -19.66 -30.32 7.54
CA GLY A 37 -20.81 -30.27 8.44
C GLY A 37 -21.84 -29.24 7.99
N LEU A 38 -23.07 -29.65 7.66
CA LEU A 38 -24.12 -28.73 7.22
C LEU A 38 -24.97 -28.26 8.41
N GLN A 39 -25.20 -26.94 8.53
CA GLN A 39 -26.05 -26.37 9.58
C GLN A 39 -27.22 -25.55 9.01
N ILE A 40 -28.40 -25.73 9.63
CA ILE A 40 -29.73 -25.32 9.15
C ILE A 40 -30.09 -23.88 9.53
N SER A 41 -31.02 -23.30 8.76
CA SER A 41 -31.91 -22.20 9.15
C SER A 41 -33.38 -22.67 9.26
N TYR A 42 -34.07 -22.44 10.39
CA TYR A 42 -35.54 -22.53 10.48
C TYR A 42 -36.12 -21.35 11.29
N LYS A 43 -37.41 -21.05 11.06
CA LYS A 43 -38.26 -20.10 11.81
C LYS A 43 -38.38 -20.38 13.33
N THR A 44 -37.92 -21.54 13.81
CA THR A 44 -38.17 -22.06 15.17
C THR A 44 -36.93 -22.01 16.07
N GLY A 45 -35.77 -21.57 15.56
CA GLY A 45 -34.56 -21.34 16.37
C GLY A 45 -33.83 -22.59 16.90
N LEU A 46 -34.26 -23.81 16.55
CA LEU A 46 -33.62 -25.05 17.01
C LEU A 46 -32.48 -25.50 16.08
N VAL A 47 -31.31 -25.82 16.65
CA VAL A 47 -30.13 -26.36 15.95
C VAL A 47 -30.29 -27.89 15.83
N LYS A 48 -30.29 -28.44 14.60
CA LYS A 48 -30.25 -29.90 14.38
C LYS A 48 -28.80 -30.41 14.27
N GLU A 49 -28.60 -31.72 14.41
CA GLU A 49 -27.29 -32.36 14.27
C GLU A 49 -26.66 -32.12 12.88
N ASN A 50 -25.33 -31.95 12.88
CA ASN A 50 -24.56 -31.73 11.67
C ASN A 50 -24.57 -32.97 10.76
N ILE A 51 -24.97 -32.81 9.51
CA ILE A 51 -24.77 -33.87 8.49
C ILE A 51 -23.30 -33.86 8.09
N LYS A 52 -22.63 -34.99 8.31
CA LYS A 52 -21.22 -35.18 8.00
C LYS A 52 -21.02 -35.89 6.66
N GLY A 53 -20.13 -35.36 5.83
CA GLY A 53 -19.66 -35.99 4.60
C GLY A 53 -18.15 -35.94 4.47
N TYR A 54 -17.57 -36.92 3.78
CA TYR A 54 -16.14 -36.92 3.44
C TYR A 54 -15.99 -36.72 1.93
N ALA A 55 -15.34 -35.62 1.54
CA ALA A 55 -15.12 -35.30 0.14
C ALA A 55 -13.97 -36.13 -0.44
N LYS A 56 -14.21 -36.74 -1.60
CA LYS A 56 -13.21 -37.48 -2.37
C LYS A 56 -12.75 -36.64 -3.54
N ARG A 57 -11.46 -36.67 -3.82
CA ARG A 57 -10.90 -36.02 -5.00
C ARG A 57 -11.42 -36.70 -6.26
N THR A 58 -11.97 -35.93 -7.21
CA THR A 58 -12.54 -36.48 -8.46
C THR A 58 -11.87 -35.93 -9.70
N LYS A 59 -11.38 -34.69 -9.67
CA LYS A 59 -10.71 -34.05 -10.81
C LYS A 59 -9.53 -33.21 -10.33
N GLN A 60 -8.49 -33.15 -11.14
CA GLN A 60 -7.40 -32.20 -11.01
C GLN A 60 -7.15 -31.58 -12.39
N ASP A 61 -7.27 -30.27 -12.47
CA ASP A 61 -6.76 -29.44 -13.56
C ASP A 61 -5.43 -28.80 -13.10
N GLU A 62 -4.75 -28.03 -13.96
CA GLU A 62 -3.41 -27.47 -13.67
C GLU A 62 -3.37 -26.68 -12.35
N ASN A 63 -4.40 -25.86 -12.10
CA ASN A 63 -4.47 -24.96 -10.93
C ASN A 63 -5.61 -25.28 -9.96
N GLU A 64 -6.53 -26.19 -10.32
CA GLU A 64 -7.76 -26.46 -9.54
C GLU A 64 -7.93 -27.95 -9.26
N VAL A 65 -8.35 -28.29 -8.04
CA VAL A 65 -8.70 -29.64 -7.61
C VAL A 65 -10.14 -29.67 -7.16
N LYS A 66 -10.91 -30.57 -7.78
CA LYS A 66 -12.31 -30.80 -7.46
C LYS A 66 -12.46 -31.98 -6.51
N TYR A 67 -13.24 -31.77 -5.45
CA TYR A 67 -13.67 -32.80 -4.52
C TYR A 67 -15.19 -32.97 -4.58
N GLU A 68 -15.66 -34.21 -4.52
CA GLU A 68 -17.08 -34.54 -4.52
C GLU A 68 -17.47 -35.44 -3.34
N PHE A 69 -18.68 -35.23 -2.82
CA PHE A 69 -19.32 -36.17 -1.90
C PHE A 69 -20.82 -36.21 -2.08
N ASP A 70 -21.40 -37.34 -1.72
CA ASP A 70 -22.84 -37.53 -1.63
C ASP A 70 -23.30 -37.45 -0.17
N PHE A 71 -24.43 -36.82 0.07
CA PHE A 71 -25.05 -36.75 1.40
C PHE A 71 -26.57 -36.87 1.29
N ALA A 72 -27.21 -37.20 2.41
CA ALA A 72 -28.66 -37.33 2.51
C ALA A 72 -29.17 -36.39 3.58
N VAL A 73 -30.16 -35.58 3.21
CA VAL A 73 -30.76 -34.57 4.06
C VAL A 73 -32.23 -34.94 4.30
N PRO A 74 -32.71 -35.01 5.56
CA PRO A 74 -34.14 -35.19 5.81
C PRO A 74 -34.97 -34.06 5.18
N GLU A 75 -36.19 -34.33 4.72
CA GLU A 75 -37.05 -33.29 4.13
C GLU A 75 -37.32 -32.13 5.11
N GLU A 76 -37.35 -32.42 6.41
CA GLU A 76 -37.51 -31.43 7.48
C GLU A 76 -36.23 -30.64 7.83
N PHE A 77 -35.12 -30.86 7.13
CA PHE A 77 -33.85 -30.19 7.42
C PHE A 77 -33.85 -28.72 6.97
N GLY A 78 -34.81 -28.30 6.14
CA GLY A 78 -34.92 -26.90 5.71
C GLY A 78 -33.74 -26.43 4.83
N GLU A 79 -33.50 -25.13 4.81
CA GLU A 79 -32.45 -24.52 3.99
C GLU A 79 -31.08 -24.53 4.70
N ILE A 80 -30.03 -24.85 3.94
CA ILE A 80 -28.65 -24.83 4.41
C ILE A 80 -28.15 -23.39 4.43
N GLY A 81 -27.85 -22.89 5.63
CA GLY A 81 -27.33 -21.53 5.82
C GLY A 81 -25.80 -21.47 5.92
N ALA A 82 -25.16 -22.56 6.34
CA ALA A 82 -23.71 -22.62 6.51
C ALA A 82 -23.13 -24.03 6.34
N VAL A 83 -21.85 -24.07 6.01
CA VAL A 83 -21.02 -25.27 5.85
C VAL A 83 -19.79 -25.14 6.74
N LEU A 84 -19.58 -26.14 7.58
CA LEU A 84 -18.36 -26.31 8.39
C LEU A 84 -17.38 -27.17 7.61
N VAL A 85 -16.14 -26.71 7.50
CA VAL A 85 -15.06 -27.36 6.75
C VAL A 85 -13.93 -27.68 7.72
N GLU A 86 -13.47 -28.93 7.69
CA GLU A 86 -12.28 -29.40 8.39
C GLU A 86 -11.31 -29.97 7.35
N ASN A 87 -10.08 -29.46 7.34
CA ASN A 87 -9.04 -29.92 6.44
C ASN A 87 -8.22 -31.03 7.12
N GLU A 88 -8.36 -32.26 6.62
CA GLU A 88 -7.63 -33.43 7.13
C GLU A 88 -6.25 -33.60 6.46
N HIS A 89 -5.87 -32.74 5.52
CA HIS A 89 -4.52 -32.70 4.96
C HIS A 89 -3.52 -32.06 5.93
N HIS A 90 -2.24 -32.43 5.78
CA HIS A 90 -1.13 -31.84 6.51
C HIS A 90 -0.68 -30.47 6.00
N LYS A 91 -1.26 -29.98 4.90
CA LYS A 91 -0.98 -28.66 4.32
C LYS A 91 -2.25 -27.82 4.27
N GLN A 92 -2.11 -26.51 4.42
CA GLN A 92 -3.22 -25.58 4.20
C GLN A 92 -3.73 -25.71 2.76
N MET A 93 -5.01 -25.42 2.56
CA MET A 93 -5.62 -25.41 1.22
C MET A 93 -6.39 -24.12 1.00
N TYR A 94 -6.42 -23.63 -0.24
CA TYR A 94 -7.24 -22.48 -0.57
C TYR A 94 -8.59 -22.94 -1.12
N LEU A 95 -9.65 -22.79 -0.33
CA LEU A 95 -11.00 -23.16 -0.70
C LEU A 95 -11.67 -22.01 -1.44
N LYS A 96 -11.96 -22.22 -2.73
CA LYS A 96 -12.58 -21.20 -3.60
C LYS A 96 -14.09 -21.18 -3.44
N ASN A 97 -14.75 -22.31 -3.63
CA ASN A 97 -16.20 -22.42 -3.49
C ASN A 97 -16.65 -23.81 -3.05
N ILE A 98 -17.88 -23.85 -2.52
CA ILE A 98 -18.64 -25.08 -2.28
C ILE A 98 -19.97 -24.95 -3.02
N THR A 99 -20.33 -25.98 -3.79
CA THR A 99 -21.59 -26.07 -4.52
C THR A 99 -22.40 -27.25 -3.97
N LEU A 100 -23.64 -27.02 -3.56
CA LEU A 100 -24.54 -28.05 -3.03
C LEU A 100 -25.71 -28.23 -4.01
N ASP A 101 -25.77 -29.40 -4.66
CA ASP A 101 -26.73 -29.75 -5.70
C ASP A 101 -27.78 -30.76 -5.22
N GLY A 102 -28.92 -30.81 -5.92
CA GLY A 102 -29.95 -31.83 -5.74
C GLY A 102 -31.11 -31.42 -4.82
N PHE A 103 -31.18 -30.17 -4.38
CA PHE A 103 -32.32 -29.64 -3.62
C PHE A 103 -33.50 -29.27 -4.55
N PRO A 104 -34.75 -29.37 -4.07
CA PRO A 104 -35.93 -28.96 -4.85
C PRO A 104 -35.89 -27.49 -5.28
N ASN A 105 -35.25 -26.63 -4.49
CA ASN A 105 -35.16 -25.19 -4.71
C ASN A 105 -33.93 -24.78 -5.54
N GLY A 106 -33.21 -25.73 -6.15
CA GLY A 106 -32.03 -25.49 -6.96
C GLY A 106 -30.71 -25.62 -6.20
N THR A 107 -29.62 -25.24 -6.89
CA THR A 107 -28.25 -25.33 -6.38
C THR A 107 -27.96 -24.22 -5.37
N ILE A 108 -27.30 -24.57 -4.26
CA ILE A 108 -26.81 -23.61 -3.25
C ILE A 108 -25.32 -23.39 -3.47
N SER A 109 -24.92 -22.14 -3.68
CA SER A 109 -23.51 -21.75 -3.79
C SER A 109 -23.01 -21.06 -2.53
N VAL A 110 -21.79 -21.43 -2.14
CA VAL A 110 -21.04 -20.86 -1.01
C VAL A 110 -19.71 -20.37 -1.57
N THR A 111 -19.53 -19.05 -1.60
CA THR A 111 -18.26 -18.42 -2.00
C THR A 111 -17.34 -18.35 -0.79
N CYS A 112 -16.19 -19.02 -0.86
CA CYS A 112 -15.27 -19.16 0.27
C CYS A 112 -14.06 -18.22 0.17
N ASN A 113 -13.31 -18.33 -0.93
CA ASN A 113 -12.08 -17.56 -1.20
C ASN A 113 -11.14 -17.40 0.00
N SER A 114 -10.89 -18.49 0.73
CA SER A 114 -10.16 -18.44 2.00
C SER A 114 -9.26 -19.66 2.19
N TRP A 115 -8.15 -19.46 2.90
CA TRP A 115 -7.25 -20.54 3.31
C TRP A 115 -7.82 -21.33 4.47
N VAL A 116 -7.90 -22.65 4.35
CA VAL A 116 -8.29 -23.57 5.42
C VAL A 116 -7.02 -24.24 5.96
N HIS A 117 -6.70 -23.97 7.22
CA HIS A 117 -5.55 -24.55 7.91
C HIS A 117 -5.72 -26.07 8.10
N PRO A 118 -4.62 -26.85 8.17
CA PRO A 118 -4.64 -28.22 8.64
C PRO A 118 -5.29 -28.35 10.01
N LYS A 119 -6.07 -29.40 10.23
CA LYS A 119 -6.63 -29.73 11.55
C LYS A 119 -5.55 -29.88 12.63
N SER A 120 -4.34 -30.30 12.26
CA SER A 120 -3.19 -30.39 13.17
C SER A 120 -2.77 -29.03 13.73
N ASP A 121 -2.97 -27.97 12.95
CA ASP A 121 -2.52 -26.61 13.30
C ASP A 121 -3.59 -25.90 14.11
N ASN A 122 -4.86 -26.09 13.76
CA ASN A 122 -5.99 -25.65 14.57
C ASN A 122 -7.16 -26.63 14.39
N PRO A 123 -7.68 -27.24 15.49
CA PRO A 123 -8.78 -28.19 15.41
C PRO A 123 -10.15 -27.54 15.17
N GLU A 124 -10.23 -26.21 15.21
CA GLU A 124 -11.46 -25.47 15.01
C GLU A 124 -11.90 -25.46 13.54
N LYS A 125 -13.09 -26.01 13.29
CA LYS A 125 -13.66 -26.06 11.94
C LYS A 125 -13.95 -24.66 11.40
N ARG A 126 -13.62 -24.45 10.13
CA ARG A 126 -13.91 -23.22 9.41
C ARG A 126 -15.37 -23.18 8.98
N VAL A 127 -16.06 -22.08 9.26
CA VAL A 127 -17.45 -21.88 8.80
C VAL A 127 -17.49 -21.04 7.54
N PHE A 128 -18.35 -21.42 6.61
CA PHE A 128 -18.66 -20.68 5.39
C PHE A 128 -20.18 -20.56 5.24
N PHE A 129 -20.68 -19.36 5.00
CA PHE A 129 -22.11 -19.09 4.89
C PHE A 129 -22.56 -19.12 3.42
N SER A 130 -23.80 -19.52 3.17
CA SER A 130 -24.43 -19.39 1.85
C SER A 130 -24.39 -17.93 1.37
N ASN A 131 -24.41 -17.71 0.05
CA ASN A 131 -24.31 -16.37 -0.55
C ASN A 131 -25.53 -15.46 -0.30
N LYS A 132 -26.49 -15.86 0.54
CA LYS A 132 -27.61 -15.00 0.95
C LYS A 132 -27.17 -14.00 2.04
N SER A 133 -27.43 -12.72 1.80
CA SER A 133 -27.06 -11.64 2.71
C SER A 133 -28.15 -11.36 3.76
N TYR A 134 -27.73 -11.17 5.02
CA TYR A 134 -28.63 -10.87 6.14
C TYR A 134 -28.06 -9.79 7.05
N LEU A 135 -28.87 -8.79 7.41
CA LEU A 135 -28.58 -7.92 8.55
C LEU A 135 -28.58 -8.75 9.85
N PRO A 136 -27.90 -8.30 10.93
CA PRO A 136 -27.83 -9.05 12.18
C PRO A 136 -29.19 -9.53 12.70
N PHE A 137 -30.23 -8.68 12.68
CA PHE A 137 -31.59 -9.02 13.13
C PHE A 137 -32.37 -9.94 12.17
N GLN A 138 -31.93 -10.06 10.92
CA GLN A 138 -32.50 -10.95 9.90
C GLN A 138 -31.79 -12.31 9.86
N THR A 139 -30.68 -12.45 10.59
CA THR A 139 -29.89 -13.69 10.61
C THR A 139 -30.78 -14.86 11.03
N PRO A 140 -30.90 -15.90 10.21
CA PRO A 140 -31.76 -17.01 10.58
C PRO A 140 -31.26 -17.72 11.86
N GLY A 141 -32.20 -18.12 12.71
CA GLY A 141 -31.89 -18.57 14.07
C GLY A 141 -30.87 -19.71 14.14
N GLY A 142 -30.92 -20.66 13.20
CA GLY A 142 -30.03 -21.82 13.21
C GLY A 142 -28.57 -21.53 12.85
N VAL A 143 -28.25 -20.36 12.26
CA VAL A 143 -26.88 -19.92 11.97
C VAL A 143 -26.42 -18.74 12.83
N LYS A 144 -27.28 -18.22 13.72
CA LYS A 144 -26.97 -17.05 14.57
C LYS A 144 -25.75 -17.29 15.46
N LYS A 145 -25.70 -18.45 16.14
CA LYS A 145 -24.54 -18.83 16.98
C LYS A 145 -23.26 -19.00 16.18
N LEU A 146 -23.34 -19.52 14.95
CA LEU A 146 -22.17 -19.63 14.07
C LEU A 146 -21.65 -18.25 13.67
N ARG A 147 -22.54 -17.33 13.33
CA ARG A 147 -22.20 -15.94 13.01
C ARG A 147 -21.51 -15.25 14.19
N GLU A 148 -22.08 -15.37 15.39
CA GLU A 148 -21.50 -14.80 16.61
C GLU A 148 -20.13 -15.41 16.92
N LYS A 149 -20.00 -16.74 16.83
CA LYS A 149 -18.74 -17.45 17.06
C LYS A 149 -17.65 -17.02 16.08
N GLU A 150 -17.97 -16.97 14.78
CA GLU A 150 -17.03 -16.55 13.74
C GLU A 150 -16.52 -15.13 13.98
N LEU A 151 -17.40 -14.20 14.38
CA LEU A 151 -17.00 -12.84 14.74
C LEU A 151 -16.08 -12.80 15.96
N THR A 152 -16.28 -13.68 16.95
CA THR A 152 -15.37 -13.80 18.10
C THR A 152 -14.00 -14.33 17.68
N VAL A 153 -13.96 -15.36 16.85
CA VAL A 153 -12.70 -15.93 16.31
C VAL A 153 -11.93 -14.88 15.52
N LEU A 154 -12.61 -14.08 14.68
CA LEU A 154 -11.97 -13.01 13.89
C LEU A 154 -11.45 -11.85 14.75
N ARG A 155 -12.02 -11.59 15.94
CA ARG A 155 -11.50 -10.55 16.86
C ARG A 155 -10.33 -11.04 17.70
N GLY A 156 -10.30 -12.33 18.02
CA GLY A 156 -9.35 -12.88 18.99
C GLY A 156 -9.55 -12.31 20.40
N ASP A 157 -8.50 -12.39 21.21
CA ASP A 157 -8.49 -12.02 22.63
C ASP A 157 -7.57 -10.82 22.96
N GLY A 158 -6.94 -10.23 21.95
CA GLY A 158 -5.98 -9.13 22.08
C GLY A 158 -4.62 -9.52 22.66
N GLN A 159 -4.34 -10.82 22.84
CA GLN A 159 -3.12 -11.34 23.45
C GLN A 159 -2.29 -12.16 22.47
N GLY A 160 -1.05 -12.47 22.86
CA GLY A 160 -0.15 -13.35 22.10
C GLY A 160 0.40 -12.76 20.79
N GLU A 161 1.45 -13.42 20.28
CA GLU A 161 2.03 -13.13 18.97
C GLU A 161 1.21 -13.79 17.87
N ARG A 162 0.90 -13.04 16.81
CA ARG A 162 0.12 -13.53 15.70
C ARG A 162 0.88 -14.54 14.84
N LYS A 163 0.18 -15.58 14.39
CA LYS A 163 0.75 -16.67 13.60
C LYS A 163 0.15 -16.71 12.20
N THR A 164 0.93 -17.16 11.22
CA THR A 164 0.55 -17.16 9.80
C THR A 164 -0.84 -17.72 9.46
N PRO A 165 -1.33 -18.86 10.03
CA PRO A 165 -2.65 -19.39 9.67
C PRO A 165 -3.82 -18.64 10.35
N GLU A 166 -3.54 -17.70 11.25
CA GLU A 166 -4.58 -16.97 11.98
C GLU A 166 -5.28 -15.94 11.08
N ARG A 167 -6.51 -15.60 11.47
CA ARG A 167 -7.33 -14.59 10.79
C ARG A 167 -7.86 -13.57 11.79
N ILE A 168 -7.02 -13.24 12.77
CA ILE A 168 -7.36 -12.33 13.86
C ILE A 168 -7.09 -10.90 13.39
N TYR A 169 -8.13 -10.08 13.42
CA TYR A 169 -8.12 -8.65 13.14
C TYR A 169 -8.23 -7.90 14.46
N ASP A 170 -7.18 -7.18 14.81
CA ASP A 170 -7.13 -6.36 16.01
C ASP A 170 -6.23 -5.13 15.76
N TYR A 171 -6.28 -4.15 16.65
CA TYR A 171 -5.65 -2.86 16.48
C TYR A 171 -4.40 -2.71 17.33
N ASP A 172 -3.41 -2.02 16.79
CA ASP A 172 -2.26 -1.56 17.54
C ASP A 172 -1.72 -0.25 16.93
N VAL A 173 -0.80 0.41 17.64
CA VAL A 173 -0.15 1.65 17.24
C VAL A 173 1.07 1.36 16.36
N TYR A 174 1.58 2.36 15.64
CA TYR A 174 2.84 2.24 14.89
C TYR A 174 4.02 2.41 15.86
N ASN A 175 4.30 1.34 16.60
CA ASN A 175 5.46 1.21 17.48
C ASN A 175 6.48 0.18 16.95
N ASP A 176 6.35 -0.24 15.70
CA ASP A 176 7.14 -1.31 15.07
C ASP A 176 8.04 -0.83 13.91
N LEU A 177 8.14 0.49 13.74
CA LEU A 177 8.96 1.13 12.70
C LEU A 177 10.43 1.26 13.10
N GLY A 178 10.71 1.50 14.39
CA GLY A 178 12.06 1.67 14.92
C GLY A 178 12.79 0.34 15.14
N ASP A 179 14.11 0.42 15.25
CA ASP A 179 14.97 -0.72 15.63
C ASP A 179 15.99 -0.33 16.72
N PRO A 180 15.51 0.07 17.92
CA PRO A 180 16.37 0.59 18.98
C PRO A 180 17.36 -0.46 19.51
N ASP A 181 17.01 -1.76 19.47
CA ASP A 181 17.89 -2.85 19.89
C ASP A 181 19.17 -2.91 19.04
N SER A 182 19.05 -2.69 17.72
CA SER A 182 20.21 -2.61 16.82
C SER A 182 21.02 -1.32 17.02
N SER A 183 20.37 -0.16 17.11
CA SER A 183 21.04 1.13 17.34
C SER A 183 20.08 2.19 17.92
N SER A 184 20.58 3.04 18.81
CA SER A 184 19.80 4.18 19.34
C SER A 184 19.37 5.15 18.24
N GLU A 185 20.15 5.29 17.17
CA GLU A 185 19.84 6.14 16.01
C GLU A 185 18.63 5.63 15.20
N LEU A 186 18.26 4.36 15.39
CA LEU A 186 17.12 3.72 14.74
C LEU A 186 15.86 3.73 15.62
N ALA A 187 15.92 4.32 16.81
CA ALA A 187 14.73 4.56 17.63
C ALA A 187 13.77 5.52 16.89
N ARG A 188 12.47 5.25 16.96
CA ARG A 188 11.42 6.08 16.35
C ARG A 188 10.30 6.32 17.36
N PRO A 189 9.66 7.50 17.35
CA PRO A 189 8.52 7.75 18.21
C PRO A 189 7.35 6.82 17.85
N VAL A 190 6.57 6.44 18.85
CA VAL A 190 5.32 5.69 18.64
C VAL A 190 4.27 6.61 18.04
N LEU A 191 3.69 6.22 16.89
CA LEU A 191 2.59 6.95 16.25
C LEU A 191 1.24 6.28 16.56
N GLY A 192 0.27 7.07 17.01
CA GLY A 192 -1.06 6.62 17.45
C GLY A 192 -1.41 7.03 18.89
N GLY A 193 -0.54 7.79 19.56
CA GLY A 193 -0.75 8.33 20.92
C GLY A 193 -1.40 9.71 20.93
N LYS A 194 -1.35 10.39 22.09
CA LYS A 194 -1.85 11.77 22.23
C LYS A 194 -0.91 12.78 21.56
N ASP A 195 0.40 12.60 21.72
CA ASP A 195 1.41 13.52 21.19
C ASP A 195 1.61 13.36 19.67
N TYR A 196 1.44 12.13 19.17
CA TYR A 196 1.52 11.78 17.75
C TYR A 196 0.25 11.03 17.34
N PRO A 197 -0.89 11.74 17.14
CA PRO A 197 -2.12 11.09 16.71
C PRO A 197 -1.93 10.46 15.33
N TYR A 198 -2.38 9.21 15.18
CA TYR A 198 -2.23 8.45 13.95
C TYR A 198 -3.26 7.33 13.85
N PRO A 199 -3.68 6.91 12.64
CA PRO A 199 -4.48 5.71 12.44
C PRO A 199 -3.85 4.48 13.10
N ARG A 200 -4.70 3.52 13.49
CA ARG A 200 -4.23 2.22 13.98
C ARG A 200 -3.85 1.33 12.82
N ARG A 201 -2.94 0.39 13.09
CA ARG A 201 -2.55 -0.69 12.18
C ARG A 201 -3.05 -2.03 12.70
N CYS A 202 -2.90 -3.08 11.89
CA CYS A 202 -3.19 -4.45 12.32
C CYS A 202 -2.19 -4.89 13.41
N ARG A 203 -2.70 -5.35 14.54
CA ARG A 203 -1.89 -5.90 15.64
C ARG A 203 -1.12 -7.13 15.17
N THR A 204 0.15 -7.21 15.55
CA THR A 204 1.04 -8.35 15.26
C THR A 204 1.50 -9.05 16.54
N GLY A 205 1.60 -8.32 17.65
CA GLY A 205 1.85 -8.90 18.97
C GLY A 205 3.22 -9.54 19.16
N ARG A 206 4.22 -9.16 18.36
CA ARG A 206 5.61 -9.61 18.56
C ARG A 206 6.12 -9.10 19.91
N PRO A 207 7.16 -9.72 20.47
CA PRO A 207 7.78 -9.24 21.69
C PRO A 207 8.22 -7.78 21.58
N LYS A 208 8.22 -7.08 22.71
CA LYS A 208 8.78 -5.73 22.83
C LYS A 208 10.29 -5.75 22.67
N THR A 209 10.87 -4.63 22.22
CA THR A 209 12.35 -4.48 22.19
C THR A 209 12.92 -4.43 23.61
N LYS A 210 14.19 -4.79 23.77
CA LYS A 210 14.87 -4.79 25.08
C LYS A 210 15.24 -3.39 25.55
N LYS A 211 15.70 -2.53 24.63
CA LYS A 211 16.13 -1.16 24.93
C LYS A 211 14.97 -0.16 25.02
N ASP A 212 13.85 -0.42 24.35
CA ASP A 212 12.63 0.41 24.44
C ASP A 212 11.36 -0.46 24.55
N PRO A 213 10.83 -0.68 25.76
CA PRO A 213 9.62 -1.48 25.98
C PRO A 213 8.32 -0.89 25.40
N LEU A 214 8.34 0.32 24.83
CA LEU A 214 7.21 0.88 24.09
C LEU A 214 7.23 0.45 22.61
N SER A 215 8.40 0.07 22.10
CA SER A 215 8.58 -0.41 20.73
C SER A 215 8.41 -1.93 20.59
N GLU A 216 7.75 -2.36 19.53
CA GLU A 216 7.64 -3.77 19.12
C GLU A 216 8.89 -4.18 18.32
N SER A 217 9.37 -5.41 18.54
CA SER A 217 10.57 -5.92 17.86
C SER A 217 10.38 -6.09 16.35
N ARG A 218 11.48 -5.94 15.61
CA ARG A 218 11.52 -6.11 14.15
C ARG A 218 11.45 -7.59 13.77
N SER A 219 10.86 -7.85 12.61
CA SER A 219 10.80 -9.18 11.99
C SER A 219 11.06 -9.07 10.49
N THR A 220 11.55 -10.15 9.89
CA THR A 220 11.68 -10.28 8.43
C THR A 220 10.32 -10.42 7.74
N THR A 221 9.30 -10.88 8.47
CA THR A 221 7.92 -11.02 8.02
C THR A 221 6.97 -10.30 8.96
N VAL A 222 5.99 -9.59 8.41
CA VAL A 222 4.97 -8.87 9.18
C VAL A 222 3.65 -9.61 9.00
N TYR A 223 3.04 -10.03 10.11
CA TYR A 223 1.75 -10.71 10.07
C TYR A 223 0.67 -9.78 9.52
N VAL A 224 -0.17 -10.35 8.67
CA VAL A 224 -1.52 -9.89 8.36
C VAL A 224 -2.44 -11.11 8.44
N PRO A 225 -3.76 -10.95 8.69
CA PRO A 225 -4.70 -12.05 8.67
C PRO A 225 -4.55 -12.88 7.39
N ARG A 226 -4.58 -14.21 7.51
CA ARG A 226 -4.12 -15.14 6.46
C ARG A 226 -4.70 -14.87 5.07
N ASP A 227 -5.96 -14.44 5.02
CA ASP A 227 -6.69 -14.17 3.78
C ASP A 227 -6.35 -12.79 3.17
N GLU A 228 -5.75 -11.87 3.94
CA GLU A 228 -5.25 -10.56 3.48
C GLU A 228 -3.80 -10.64 2.95
N ALA A 229 -3.07 -11.70 3.31
CA ALA A 229 -1.69 -11.86 2.88
C ALA A 229 -1.61 -11.95 1.36
N PHE A 230 -0.67 -11.20 0.76
CA PHE A 230 -0.36 -11.32 -0.66
C PHE A 230 -0.05 -12.78 -1.02
N SER A 231 -0.47 -13.18 -2.23
CA SER A 231 0.08 -14.39 -2.83
C SER A 231 1.58 -14.23 -3.02
N GLU A 232 2.35 -15.31 -2.92
CA GLU A 232 3.81 -15.33 -3.03
C GLU A 232 4.33 -14.50 -4.22
N VAL A 233 3.75 -14.66 -5.42
CA VAL A 233 4.10 -13.88 -6.62
C VAL A 233 3.90 -12.37 -6.43
N LYS A 234 2.78 -11.94 -5.84
CA LYS A 234 2.54 -10.53 -5.55
C LYS A 234 3.55 -10.01 -4.53
N SER A 235 3.92 -10.82 -3.54
CA SER A 235 4.93 -10.45 -2.54
C SER A 235 6.32 -10.26 -3.18
N LEU A 236 6.67 -11.09 -4.16
CA LEU A 236 7.93 -10.98 -4.91
C LEU A 236 7.94 -9.75 -5.85
N THR A 237 6.80 -9.39 -6.45
CA THR A 237 6.69 -8.19 -7.29
C THR A 237 6.69 -6.89 -6.48
N PHE A 238 6.10 -6.89 -5.27
CA PHE A 238 5.92 -5.69 -4.45
C PHE A 238 6.99 -5.48 -3.37
N SER A 239 7.99 -6.36 -3.23
CA SER A 239 9.00 -6.19 -2.19
C SER A 239 9.83 -4.93 -2.47
N ALA A 240 9.50 -3.84 -1.75
CA ALA A 240 10.22 -2.58 -1.78
C ALA A 240 11.72 -2.75 -1.51
N LYS A 241 12.10 -3.78 -0.72
CA LYS A 241 13.50 -4.19 -0.54
C LYS A 241 14.19 -4.55 -1.86
N THR A 242 13.51 -5.22 -2.79
CA THR A 242 14.06 -5.59 -4.10
C THR A 242 14.31 -4.35 -4.95
N VAL A 243 13.34 -3.45 -5.06
CA VAL A 243 13.49 -2.19 -5.81
C VAL A 243 14.60 -1.32 -5.20
N TYR A 244 14.61 -1.19 -3.87
CA TYR A 244 15.64 -0.45 -3.14
C TYR A 244 17.04 -1.08 -3.32
N SER A 245 17.16 -2.40 -3.21
CA SER A 245 18.42 -3.12 -3.43
C SER A 245 18.92 -2.98 -4.87
N VAL A 246 18.03 -2.97 -5.85
CA VAL A 246 18.38 -2.68 -7.25
C VAL A 246 18.95 -1.27 -7.35
N LEU A 247 18.23 -0.23 -6.91
CA LEU A 247 18.72 1.16 -6.97
C LEU A 247 20.09 1.35 -6.27
N HIS A 248 20.28 0.72 -5.10
CA HIS A 248 21.56 0.77 -4.38
C HIS A 248 22.69 0.01 -5.09
N ALA A 249 22.38 -1.09 -5.78
CA ALA A 249 23.36 -1.84 -6.56
C ALA A 249 23.78 -1.10 -7.86
N LEU A 250 22.95 -0.18 -8.34
CA LEU A 250 23.16 0.58 -9.57
C LEU A 250 24.04 1.82 -9.40
N LEU A 251 24.00 2.48 -8.22
CA LEU A 251 24.81 3.67 -7.93
C LEU A 251 26.33 3.48 -8.22
N PRO A 252 26.97 2.35 -7.85
CA PRO A 252 28.39 2.13 -8.13
C PRO A 252 28.72 1.88 -9.61
N ALA A 253 27.76 1.42 -10.42
CA ALA A 253 27.99 1.00 -11.80
C ALA A 253 27.95 2.17 -12.81
N VAL A 254 27.17 3.22 -12.54
CA VAL A 254 27.12 4.44 -13.37
C VAL A 254 28.42 5.25 -13.28
N GLN A 255 29.14 5.15 -12.17
CA GLN A 255 30.28 6.04 -11.89
C GLN A 255 31.66 5.50 -12.25
N GLY A 256 31.76 4.28 -12.80
CA GLY A 256 33.04 3.73 -13.23
C GLY A 256 34.11 3.85 -12.13
N SER A 257 34.02 3.01 -11.09
CA SER A 257 35.03 2.89 -10.03
C SER A 257 35.35 4.18 -9.25
N ILE A 258 34.45 4.62 -8.36
CA ILE A 258 34.82 5.46 -7.21
C ILE A 258 34.07 5.01 -5.95
N LEU A 259 34.84 4.84 -4.87
CA LEU A 259 34.46 4.45 -3.50
C LEU A 259 33.54 5.46 -2.77
N ASP A 260 32.86 6.38 -3.47
CA ASP A 260 32.06 7.43 -2.84
C ASP A 260 30.58 7.29 -3.14
N SER A 261 29.85 6.76 -2.16
CA SER A 261 28.38 6.67 -2.17
C SER A 261 27.67 8.04 -2.21
N ASN A 262 28.41 9.16 -2.12
CA ASN A 262 27.86 10.52 -2.20
C ASN A 262 28.02 11.18 -3.58
N ALA A 263 28.66 10.53 -4.55
CA ALA A 263 28.79 11.13 -5.87
C ALA A 263 27.42 11.12 -6.59
N GLY A 264 27.01 12.28 -7.11
CA GLY A 264 25.77 12.43 -7.89
C GLY A 264 25.94 12.11 -9.38
N PHE A 265 24.86 12.20 -10.15
CA PHE A 265 24.95 12.13 -11.61
C PHE A 265 25.68 13.37 -12.16
N PRO A 266 26.70 13.21 -13.03
CA PRO A 266 27.48 14.34 -13.53
C PRO A 266 26.73 15.19 -14.57
N TYR A 267 25.76 14.60 -15.29
CA TYR A 267 24.95 15.29 -16.31
C TYR A 267 23.65 14.50 -16.59
N PHE A 268 22.63 15.16 -17.16
CA PHE A 268 21.30 14.56 -17.34
C PHE A 268 21.29 13.31 -18.23
N THR A 269 22.21 13.19 -19.20
CA THR A 269 22.24 12.00 -20.06
C THR A 269 22.66 10.73 -19.32
N GLU A 270 23.37 10.82 -18.18
CA GLU A 270 23.60 9.63 -17.34
C GLU A 270 22.32 9.13 -16.67
N ILE A 271 21.34 10.01 -16.45
CA ILE A 271 20.02 9.61 -15.97
C ILE A 271 19.23 8.94 -17.10
N ASP A 272 19.35 9.45 -18.34
CA ASP A 272 18.69 8.85 -19.51
C ASP A 272 19.19 7.42 -19.79
N LYS A 273 20.45 7.12 -19.50
CA LYS A 273 21.03 5.77 -19.70
C LYS A 273 20.32 4.70 -18.89
N LEU A 274 19.74 5.05 -17.74
CA LEU A 274 18.93 4.14 -16.91
C LEU A 274 17.78 3.48 -17.68
N PHE A 275 17.29 4.15 -18.73
CA PHE A 275 16.12 3.73 -19.50
C PHE A 275 16.43 3.30 -20.93
N ASN A 276 17.55 3.76 -21.52
CA ASN A 276 17.87 3.49 -22.94
C ASN A 276 18.96 2.43 -23.13
N GLU A 277 19.98 2.46 -22.28
CA GLU A 277 21.16 1.57 -22.38
C GLU A 277 21.15 0.52 -21.25
N GLY A 278 20.49 0.83 -20.14
CA GLY A 278 20.50 0.06 -18.92
C GLY A 278 21.86 0.15 -18.18
N ILE A 279 21.99 -0.58 -17.09
CA ILE A 279 23.21 -0.62 -16.28
C ILE A 279 23.71 -2.05 -16.12
N ASP A 280 25.02 -2.23 -16.33
CA ASP A 280 25.74 -3.48 -16.06
C ASP A 280 25.58 -3.92 -14.60
N LEU A 281 25.05 -5.13 -14.39
CA LEU A 281 24.98 -5.72 -13.06
C LEU A 281 26.36 -6.24 -12.60
N PRO A 282 26.76 -6.01 -11.34
CA PRO A 282 27.95 -6.66 -10.81
C PRO A 282 27.77 -8.19 -10.79
N VAL A 283 28.80 -8.91 -11.23
CA VAL A 283 28.80 -10.38 -11.43
C VAL A 283 28.40 -11.19 -10.18
N LYS A 284 28.56 -10.65 -8.97
CA LYS A 284 28.19 -11.30 -7.70
C LYS A 284 26.68 -11.36 -7.42
N THR A 285 25.85 -10.75 -8.26
CA THR A 285 24.39 -10.64 -8.06
C THR A 285 23.59 -11.69 -8.85
N LYS A 286 24.29 -12.54 -9.63
CA LYS A 286 23.73 -13.54 -10.55
C LYS A 286 22.82 -14.60 -9.91
N GLY A 287 22.99 -14.88 -8.62
CA GLY A 287 22.20 -15.91 -7.92
C GLY A 287 20.88 -15.43 -7.32
N THR A 288 20.71 -14.12 -7.12
CA THR A 288 19.63 -13.57 -6.28
C THR A 288 18.60 -12.76 -7.08
N LEU A 289 18.99 -12.18 -8.22
CA LEU A 289 18.13 -11.31 -9.04
C LEU A 289 17.34 -12.05 -10.12
N GLY A 290 17.85 -13.16 -10.67
CA GLY A 290 17.24 -13.85 -11.82
C GLY A 290 15.80 -14.35 -11.61
N ASN A 291 15.33 -14.44 -10.36
CA ASN A 291 13.98 -14.87 -10.00
C ASN A 291 13.10 -13.74 -9.42
N ILE A 292 13.59 -12.49 -9.34
CA ILE A 292 12.95 -11.41 -8.57
C ILE A 292 12.98 -10.07 -9.31
N LEU A 293 12.93 -10.04 -10.65
CA LEU A 293 12.78 -8.77 -11.35
C LEU A 293 11.34 -8.22 -11.19
N PRO A 294 11.17 -7.01 -10.59
CA PRO A 294 9.87 -6.33 -10.64
C PRO A 294 9.52 -6.01 -12.09
N ARG A 295 8.22 -5.88 -12.39
CA ARG A 295 7.72 -5.46 -13.73
C ARG A 295 8.34 -4.18 -14.30
N LEU A 296 8.97 -3.35 -13.45
CA LEU A 296 9.60 -2.08 -13.82
C LEU A 296 10.98 -2.22 -14.48
N VAL A 297 11.54 -3.43 -14.54
CA VAL A 297 12.88 -3.67 -15.09
C VAL A 297 12.84 -4.87 -16.03
N GLU A 298 13.10 -4.64 -17.31
CA GLU A 298 13.37 -5.71 -18.26
C GLU A 298 14.84 -6.11 -18.13
N ALA A 299 15.11 -7.37 -17.78
CA ALA A 299 16.44 -7.95 -17.93
C ALA A 299 16.63 -8.30 -19.40
N VAL A 300 17.43 -7.51 -20.10
CA VAL A 300 17.87 -7.87 -21.45
C VAL A 300 19.11 -8.74 -21.29
N THR A 301 18.96 -10.04 -21.51
CA THR A 301 20.10 -10.97 -21.58
C THR A 301 20.74 -10.84 -22.96
N ASP A 302 21.83 -10.09 -23.05
CA ASP A 302 22.74 -10.19 -24.19
C ASP A 302 23.91 -11.12 -23.82
N VAL A 303 24.50 -11.79 -24.81
CA VAL A 303 25.25 -13.06 -24.71
C VAL A 303 26.46 -13.05 -23.73
N GLU A 304 26.86 -11.90 -23.17
CA GLU A 304 27.96 -11.80 -22.20
C GLU A 304 27.66 -11.00 -20.91
N LYS A 305 26.55 -10.25 -20.79
CA LYS A 305 26.25 -9.39 -19.62
C LYS A 305 24.76 -9.30 -19.30
N ASP A 306 24.44 -9.34 -18.01
CA ASP A 306 23.09 -9.05 -17.51
C ASP A 306 22.95 -7.53 -17.30
N VAL A 307 22.06 -6.89 -18.07
CA VAL A 307 21.81 -5.45 -18.00
C VAL A 307 20.43 -5.20 -17.39
N LEU A 308 20.33 -4.26 -16.44
CA LEU A 308 19.04 -3.77 -15.93
C LEU A 308 18.61 -2.53 -16.68
N CYS A 309 17.46 -2.57 -17.34
CA CYS A 309 16.88 -1.42 -18.03
C CYS A 309 15.50 -1.07 -17.45
N PHE A 310 15.30 0.18 -17.02
CA PHE A 310 14.00 0.64 -16.54
C PHE A 310 13.08 1.00 -17.70
N GLU A 311 11.77 0.78 -17.53
CA GLU A 311 10.77 1.29 -18.47
C GLU A 311 10.85 2.83 -18.57
N ILE A 312 10.91 3.36 -19.80
CA ILE A 312 10.94 4.80 -20.05
C ILE A 312 9.60 5.41 -19.55
N PRO A 313 9.64 6.45 -18.70
CA PRO A 313 8.41 7.13 -18.29
C PRO A 313 7.68 7.73 -19.48
N GLU A 314 6.37 7.50 -19.60
CA GLU A 314 5.53 7.93 -20.73
C GLU A 314 5.66 9.43 -21.05
N MET A 315 5.82 10.27 -20.02
CA MET A 315 6.05 11.71 -20.19
C MET A 315 7.36 12.01 -20.96
N ILE A 316 8.44 11.29 -20.64
CA ILE A 316 9.76 11.45 -21.26
C ILE A 316 9.75 10.87 -22.68
N GLU A 317 9.04 9.75 -22.88
CA GLU A 317 8.86 9.16 -24.21
C GLU A 317 8.17 10.12 -25.18
N ARG A 318 7.10 10.81 -24.73
CA ARG A 318 6.35 11.77 -25.56
C ARG A 318 7.11 13.07 -25.81
N ASP A 319 7.71 13.65 -24.78
CA ASP A 319 8.55 14.84 -24.88
C ASP A 319 9.65 14.81 -23.81
N LYS A 320 10.85 14.44 -24.25
CA LYS A 320 12.05 14.28 -23.41
C LYS A 320 12.39 15.51 -22.56
N PHE A 321 12.01 16.71 -22.99
CA PHE A 321 12.33 17.97 -22.31
C PHE A 321 11.11 18.64 -21.67
N SER A 322 9.95 17.99 -21.67
CA SER A 322 8.71 18.52 -21.10
C SER A 322 8.87 18.92 -19.63
N TRP A 323 9.54 18.08 -18.83
CA TRP A 323 9.81 18.30 -17.40
C TRP A 323 10.58 19.60 -17.09
N PHE A 324 11.27 20.18 -18.09
CA PHE A 324 12.01 21.43 -17.90
C PHE A 324 11.09 22.67 -17.96
N ARG A 325 9.93 22.54 -18.60
CA ARG A 325 9.02 23.64 -18.93
C ARG A 325 8.16 24.04 -17.73
N ASP A 326 7.82 25.32 -17.67
CA ASP A 326 6.97 25.88 -16.60
C ASP A 326 5.50 25.43 -16.75
N GLU A 327 5.08 25.19 -17.99
CA GLU A 327 3.78 24.65 -18.33
C GLU A 327 3.59 23.24 -17.76
N GLU A 328 4.58 22.36 -17.91
CA GLU A 328 4.49 21.00 -17.38
C GLU A 328 4.57 20.98 -15.86
N PHE A 329 5.47 21.79 -15.27
CA PHE A 329 5.50 21.98 -13.82
C PHE A 329 4.14 22.40 -13.27
N SER A 330 3.45 23.34 -13.94
CA SER A 330 2.13 23.82 -13.52
C SER A 330 1.00 22.86 -13.85
N ARG A 331 1.10 22.08 -14.94
CA ARG A 331 0.10 21.08 -15.31
C ARG A 331 0.11 19.92 -14.31
N GLN A 332 1.27 19.52 -13.84
CA GLN A 332 1.41 18.41 -12.89
C GLN A 332 0.80 18.71 -11.51
N THR A 333 0.68 19.97 -11.12
CA THR A 333 -0.04 20.34 -9.88
C THR A 333 -1.55 20.10 -9.97
N LEU A 334 -2.10 19.96 -11.19
CA LEU A 334 -3.52 19.68 -11.45
C LEU A 334 -3.77 18.25 -11.93
N ALA A 335 -2.84 17.67 -12.67
CA ALA A 335 -3.02 16.41 -13.39
C ALA A 335 -1.72 15.58 -13.44
N GLY A 336 -0.87 15.74 -12.43
CA GLY A 336 0.32 14.94 -12.20
C GLY A 336 0.11 13.96 -11.06
N LEU A 337 1.18 13.64 -10.34
CA LEU A 337 1.18 12.65 -9.27
C LEU A 337 0.42 13.11 -8.02
N ASN A 338 0.46 14.40 -7.70
CA ASN A 338 -0.20 14.99 -6.52
C ASN A 338 -1.15 16.14 -6.88
N PRO A 339 -2.32 15.85 -7.51
CA PRO A 339 -3.27 16.88 -7.94
C PRO A 339 -4.13 17.45 -6.81
N TYR A 340 -3.80 17.16 -5.54
CA TYR A 340 -4.65 17.45 -4.38
C TYR A 340 -4.16 18.62 -3.50
N SER A 341 -2.95 19.11 -3.73
CA SER A 341 -2.32 20.10 -2.84
C SER A 341 -2.49 21.56 -3.27
N ILE A 342 -2.95 21.82 -4.50
CA ILE A 342 -3.13 23.19 -4.97
C ILE A 342 -4.37 23.83 -4.37
N GLU A 343 -4.23 25.05 -3.87
CA GLU A 343 -5.28 25.80 -3.20
C GLU A 343 -5.52 27.15 -3.87
N LEU A 344 -6.75 27.67 -3.76
CA LEU A 344 -7.07 29.04 -4.18
C LEU A 344 -6.47 30.03 -3.19
N VAL A 345 -5.84 31.11 -3.68
CA VAL A 345 -5.41 32.22 -2.82
C VAL A 345 -6.63 33.00 -2.35
N THR A 346 -6.92 32.94 -1.05
CA THR A 346 -8.06 33.61 -0.42
C THR A 346 -7.69 34.83 0.41
N GLU A 347 -6.41 34.98 0.77
CA GLU A 347 -5.90 36.06 1.62
C GLU A 347 -4.69 36.74 0.97
N TRP A 348 -4.61 38.07 1.10
CA TRP A 348 -3.48 38.85 0.62
C TRP A 348 -3.20 40.04 1.57
N PRO A 349 -1.93 40.36 1.89
CA PRO A 349 -0.70 39.65 1.52
C PRO A 349 -0.62 38.26 2.17
N LEU A 350 0.17 37.35 1.58
CA LEU A 350 0.37 36.00 2.11
C LEU A 350 1.09 36.06 3.46
N LYS A 351 0.61 35.31 4.46
CA LYS A 351 1.18 35.27 5.81
C LYS A 351 1.22 33.84 6.36
N SER A 352 2.28 33.55 7.13
CA SER A 352 2.38 32.35 7.96
C SER A 352 1.50 32.46 9.20
N LYS A 353 0.93 31.33 9.62
CA LYS A 353 0.18 31.15 10.87
C LYS A 353 1.06 30.64 12.01
N LEU A 354 2.33 30.36 11.75
CA LEU A 354 3.29 29.91 12.76
C LEU A 354 3.69 31.05 13.72
N ASP A 355 4.10 30.69 14.94
CA ASP A 355 4.53 31.66 15.96
C ASP A 355 5.74 32.49 15.47
N PRO A 356 5.58 33.82 15.28
CA PRO A 356 6.66 34.68 14.79
C PRO A 356 7.89 34.73 15.70
N ASN A 357 7.73 34.47 17.01
CA ASN A 357 8.84 34.46 17.95
C ASN A 357 9.77 33.26 17.73
N VAL A 358 9.23 32.17 17.19
CA VAL A 358 9.98 30.94 16.89
C VAL A 358 10.48 30.96 15.45
N TYR A 359 9.62 31.36 14.51
CA TYR A 359 9.86 31.16 13.09
C TYR A 359 10.23 32.43 12.31
N GLY A 360 10.24 33.59 12.96
CA GLY A 360 10.52 34.90 12.35
C GLY A 360 9.28 35.58 11.76
N PRO A 361 9.45 36.72 11.06
CA PRO A 361 8.33 37.51 10.55
C PRO A 361 7.39 36.69 9.65
N PRO A 362 6.06 36.77 9.86
CA PRO A 362 5.10 35.91 9.18
C PRO A 362 4.81 36.33 7.73
N GLU A 363 5.11 37.56 7.35
CA GLU A 363 4.83 38.10 6.01
C GLU A 363 5.64 37.39 4.93
N SER A 364 4.99 36.98 3.85
CA SER A 364 5.68 36.49 2.64
C SER A 364 6.47 37.61 1.97
N ALA A 365 7.59 37.26 1.36
CA ALA A 365 8.37 38.14 0.50
C ALA A 365 7.77 38.29 -0.92
N ILE A 366 6.72 37.54 -1.28
CA ILE A 366 6.01 37.70 -2.55
C ILE A 366 5.14 38.97 -2.47
N THR A 367 5.54 40.01 -3.21
CA THR A 367 4.86 41.32 -3.18
C THR A 367 3.86 41.49 -4.32
N LYS A 368 2.99 42.49 -4.19
CA LYS A 368 2.00 42.84 -5.23
C LYS A 368 2.70 43.19 -6.54
N GLU A 369 3.75 44.01 -6.47
CA GLU A 369 4.48 44.52 -7.62
C GLU A 369 5.13 43.38 -8.41
N LEU A 370 5.67 42.38 -7.70
CA LEU A 370 6.22 41.17 -8.31
C LEU A 370 5.14 40.36 -9.03
N VAL A 371 3.98 40.18 -8.40
CA VAL A 371 2.88 39.42 -9.01
C VAL A 371 2.34 40.13 -10.26
N GLU A 372 2.12 41.43 -10.20
CA GLU A 372 1.62 42.20 -11.35
C GLU A 372 2.62 42.21 -12.52
N LEU A 373 3.92 42.24 -12.22
CA LEU A 373 4.97 42.08 -13.23
C LEU A 373 4.89 40.72 -13.94
N GLU A 374 4.74 39.64 -13.17
CA GLU A 374 4.73 38.27 -13.70
C GLU A 374 3.40 37.85 -14.33
N ILE A 375 2.28 38.50 -13.96
CA ILE A 375 1.00 38.40 -14.68
C ILE A 375 1.09 39.06 -16.06
N ARG A 376 2.14 39.84 -16.36
CA ARG A 376 2.42 40.42 -17.69
C ARG A 376 1.27 41.26 -18.24
N GLY A 377 0.59 42.00 -17.36
CA GLY A 377 -0.46 42.95 -17.75
C GLY A 377 -1.78 42.31 -18.18
N PHE A 378 -2.00 41.00 -17.97
CA PHE A 378 -3.33 40.40 -18.21
C PHE A 378 -4.43 40.99 -17.32
N MET A 379 -4.09 41.38 -16.09
CA MET A 379 -4.96 42.03 -15.11
C MET A 379 -4.15 42.51 -13.90
N THR A 380 -4.75 43.30 -13.02
CA THR A 380 -4.14 43.65 -11.73
C THR A 380 -4.22 42.50 -10.73
N LEU A 381 -3.47 42.59 -9.63
CA LEU A 381 -3.57 41.63 -8.53
C LEU A 381 -5.01 41.55 -7.99
N GLU A 382 -5.64 42.71 -7.77
CA GLU A 382 -7.00 42.77 -7.21
C GLU A 382 -8.03 42.12 -8.13
N GLU A 383 -7.88 42.30 -9.44
CA GLU A 383 -8.73 41.64 -10.43
C GLU A 383 -8.52 40.13 -10.44
N ALA A 384 -7.26 39.66 -10.35
CA ALA A 384 -6.93 38.25 -10.29
C ALA A 384 -7.52 37.56 -9.04
N LEU A 385 -7.40 38.21 -7.87
CA LEU A 385 -8.02 37.73 -6.63
C LEU A 385 -9.54 37.69 -6.72
N LYS A 386 -10.16 38.79 -7.19
CA LYS A 386 -11.62 38.89 -7.36
C LYS A 386 -12.17 37.84 -8.32
N GLN A 387 -11.45 37.54 -9.40
CA GLN A 387 -11.81 36.53 -10.39
C GLN A 387 -11.38 35.11 -10.00
N LYS A 388 -10.78 34.90 -8.81
CA LYS A 388 -10.29 33.60 -8.32
C LYS A 388 -9.29 32.94 -9.28
N LYS A 389 -8.34 33.73 -9.77
CA LYS A 389 -7.32 33.32 -10.75
C LYS A 389 -5.93 33.09 -10.16
N LEU A 390 -5.75 33.28 -8.85
CA LEU A 390 -4.49 32.99 -8.18
C LEU A 390 -4.61 31.74 -7.32
N PHE A 391 -3.65 30.83 -7.50
CA PHE A 391 -3.58 29.55 -6.81
C PHE A 391 -2.20 29.37 -6.20
N MET A 392 -2.06 28.49 -5.22
CA MET A 392 -0.79 28.22 -4.60
C MET A 392 -0.60 26.77 -4.18
N LEU A 393 0.66 26.33 -4.21
CA LEU A 393 1.14 25.24 -3.36
C LEU A 393 1.80 25.87 -2.14
N ASP A 394 1.21 25.67 -0.95
CA ASP A 394 1.74 26.19 0.31
C ASP A 394 2.26 25.06 1.21
N TYR A 395 3.57 24.82 1.13
CA TYR A 395 4.28 23.92 2.06
C TYR A 395 5.06 24.68 3.12
N HIS A 396 4.85 25.99 3.25
CA HIS A 396 5.62 26.80 4.18
C HIS A 396 5.35 26.40 5.62
N ASP A 397 4.11 26.52 6.07
CA ASP A 397 3.78 26.29 7.49
C ASP A 397 3.93 24.82 7.88
N LEU A 398 3.73 23.91 6.93
CA LEU A 398 3.90 22.49 7.13
C LEU A 398 5.38 22.11 7.33
N LEU A 399 6.28 22.61 6.48
CA LEU A 399 7.67 22.15 6.46
C LEU A 399 8.61 23.00 7.32
N LEU A 400 8.31 24.29 7.52
CA LEU A 400 9.19 25.19 8.27
C LEU A 400 9.55 24.67 9.68
N PRO A 401 8.64 24.02 10.45
CA PRO A 401 8.98 23.39 11.74
C PRO A 401 10.07 22.31 11.68
N TYR A 402 10.28 21.69 10.52
CA TYR A 402 11.25 20.62 10.32
C TYR A 402 12.56 21.10 9.68
N VAL A 403 12.61 22.33 9.15
CA VAL A 403 13.75 22.83 8.38
C VAL A 403 15.08 22.74 9.13
N ASN A 404 15.14 23.22 10.37
CA ASN A 404 16.38 23.18 11.14
C ASN A 404 16.84 21.74 11.42
N LYS A 405 15.91 20.86 11.83
CA LYS A 405 16.20 19.44 12.12
C LYS A 405 16.74 18.71 10.90
N VAL A 406 16.14 18.92 9.72
CA VAL A 406 16.63 18.28 8.49
C VAL A 406 18.01 18.81 8.14
N ARG A 407 18.25 20.12 8.22
CA ARG A 407 19.54 20.74 7.86
C ARG A 407 20.70 20.38 8.79
N GLU A 408 20.45 19.81 9.96
CA GLU A 408 21.47 19.20 10.82
C GLU A 408 22.00 17.87 10.25
N ILE A 409 21.20 17.20 9.42
CA ILE A 409 21.59 15.94 8.75
C ILE A 409 22.53 16.28 7.59
N LYS A 410 23.75 15.73 7.66
CA LYS A 410 24.80 15.93 6.65
C LYS A 410 24.28 15.65 5.24
N GLY A 411 24.53 16.58 4.32
CA GLY A 411 24.19 16.43 2.90
C GLY A 411 22.73 16.69 2.55
N THR A 412 21.91 17.14 3.49
CA THR A 412 20.49 17.42 3.24
C THR A 412 20.15 18.91 3.40
N THR A 413 19.04 19.31 2.78
CA THR A 413 18.49 20.67 2.90
C THR A 413 16.97 20.60 2.81
N LEU A 414 16.30 21.53 3.50
CA LEU A 414 14.86 21.72 3.44
C LEU A 414 14.55 23.22 3.50
N TYR A 415 13.42 23.62 2.92
CA TYR A 415 12.85 24.96 3.03
C TYR A 415 11.34 24.86 3.30
N GLY A 416 10.77 25.88 3.94
CA GLY A 416 9.35 26.14 3.80
C GLY A 416 9.13 26.82 2.44
N SER A 417 8.25 26.29 1.59
CA SER A 417 8.06 26.84 0.24
C SER A 417 6.64 27.28 -0.04
N ARG A 418 6.49 28.41 -0.74
CA ARG A 418 5.23 28.82 -1.39
C ARG A 418 5.45 28.96 -2.88
N THR A 419 4.58 28.36 -3.68
CA THR A 419 4.58 28.53 -5.13
C THR A 419 3.28 29.17 -5.55
N LEU A 420 3.33 30.32 -6.21
CA LEU A 420 2.17 31.04 -6.70
C LEU A 420 1.95 30.76 -8.18
N PHE A 421 0.70 30.51 -8.55
CA PHE A 421 0.26 30.24 -9.92
C PHE A 421 -0.85 31.21 -10.33
N PHE A 422 -0.92 31.50 -11.62
CA PHE A 422 -1.97 32.29 -12.26
C PHE A 422 -2.71 31.46 -13.30
N LEU A 423 -4.04 31.49 -13.24
CA LEU A 423 -4.90 30.93 -14.27
C LEU A 423 -5.01 31.90 -15.45
N THR A 424 -4.34 31.53 -16.53
CA THR A 424 -4.27 32.34 -17.75
C THR A 424 -5.64 32.38 -18.47
N PRO A 425 -5.88 33.38 -19.35
CA PRO A 425 -7.11 33.45 -20.15
C PRO A 425 -7.35 32.24 -21.06
N VAL A 426 -6.30 31.50 -21.44
CA VAL A 426 -6.42 30.29 -22.27
C VAL A 426 -6.68 29.02 -21.46
N GLY A 427 -6.87 29.14 -20.13
CA GLY A 427 -7.27 28.03 -19.27
C GLY A 427 -6.13 27.17 -18.74
N THR A 428 -4.88 27.62 -18.84
CA THR A 428 -3.71 26.91 -18.27
C THR A 428 -3.16 27.64 -17.05
N LEU A 429 -2.55 26.90 -16.12
CA LEU A 429 -1.79 27.48 -15.03
C LEU A 429 -0.39 27.89 -15.47
N ARG A 430 0.04 29.03 -14.97
CA ARG A 430 1.40 29.56 -15.13
C ARG A 430 2.01 29.80 -13.75
N PRO A 431 3.26 29.39 -13.48
CA PRO A 431 3.92 29.71 -12.23
C PRO A 431 4.41 31.16 -12.28
N LEU A 432 4.18 31.90 -11.19
CA LEU A 432 4.59 33.30 -11.07
C LEU A 432 5.82 33.46 -10.19
N ALA A 433 5.84 32.79 -9.05
CA ALA A 433 6.87 32.98 -8.04
C ALA A 433 7.02 31.74 -7.16
N ILE A 434 8.25 31.50 -6.69
CA ILE A 434 8.56 30.53 -5.64
C ILE A 434 9.27 31.27 -4.51
N GLU A 435 8.69 31.26 -3.32
CA GLU A 435 9.36 31.68 -2.09
C GLU A 435 9.97 30.47 -1.39
N LEU A 436 11.24 30.56 -1.01
CA LEU A 436 11.91 29.58 -0.16
C LEU A 436 12.33 30.25 1.16
N THR A 437 11.92 29.65 2.28
CA THR A 437 12.14 30.20 3.63
C THR A 437 12.91 29.22 4.51
N ARG A 438 13.81 29.77 5.32
CA ARG A 438 14.49 29.10 6.44
C ARG A 438 14.17 29.87 7.73
N PRO A 439 13.78 29.18 8.81
CA PRO A 439 13.53 29.84 10.08
C PRO A 439 14.85 30.33 10.70
N PRO A 440 14.79 31.17 11.73
CA PRO A 440 15.97 31.53 12.51
C PRO A 440 16.73 30.29 13.01
N SER A 441 18.06 30.35 12.97
CA SER A 441 18.93 29.25 13.43
C SER A 441 20.27 29.79 13.91
N SER A 442 20.68 29.41 15.11
CA SER A 442 22.04 29.62 15.66
C SER A 442 22.57 31.05 15.45
N GLY A 443 21.82 32.06 15.89
CA GLY A 443 22.18 33.47 15.79
C GLY A 443 21.93 34.13 14.43
N LYS A 444 21.47 33.37 13.42
CA LYS A 444 21.04 33.93 12.13
C LYS A 444 19.54 34.19 12.13
N ALA A 445 19.15 35.36 11.64
CA ALA A 445 17.76 35.71 11.42
C ALA A 445 17.11 34.79 10.37
N GLN A 446 15.78 34.85 10.29
CA GLN A 446 15.03 34.19 9.22
C GLN A 446 15.59 34.61 7.86
N TRP A 447 15.76 33.64 6.96
CA TRP A 447 16.13 33.90 5.59
C TRP A 447 14.97 33.50 4.69
N LYS A 448 14.58 34.37 3.77
CA LYS A 448 13.61 34.07 2.72
C LYS A 448 14.01 34.77 1.43
N GLN A 449 13.75 34.12 0.31
CA GLN A 449 14.02 34.66 -1.03
C GLN A 449 12.93 34.22 -1.99
N VAL A 450 12.52 35.15 -2.87
CA VAL A 450 11.60 34.87 -3.97
C VAL A 450 12.37 34.70 -5.26
N PHE A 451 12.01 33.67 -6.00
CA PHE A 451 12.50 33.37 -7.35
C PHE A 451 11.34 33.50 -8.32
N THR A 452 11.58 34.08 -9.49
CA THR A 452 10.59 34.22 -10.57
C THR A 452 11.13 33.62 -11.86
N PRO A 453 10.27 33.30 -12.85
CA PRO A 453 10.70 32.87 -14.17
C PRO A 453 11.69 33.86 -14.79
N CYS A 454 12.92 33.42 -15.04
CA CYS A 454 13.96 34.26 -15.63
C CYS A 454 14.67 33.59 -16.81
N TRP A 455 15.26 34.42 -17.68
CA TRP A 455 15.90 34.00 -18.94
C TRP A 455 17.40 34.27 -18.99
N ASP A 456 17.94 35.06 -18.06
CA ASP A 456 19.39 35.20 -17.94
C ASP A 456 20.02 33.89 -17.47
N ALA A 457 21.31 33.68 -17.79
CA ALA A 457 21.98 32.41 -17.53
C ALA A 457 21.88 31.97 -16.06
N THR A 458 22.07 32.89 -15.12
CA THR A 458 22.06 32.56 -13.68
C THR A 458 20.65 32.43 -13.16
N GLY A 459 19.78 33.41 -13.45
CA GLY A 459 18.39 33.42 -13.01
C GLY A 459 17.60 32.22 -13.52
N ALA A 460 17.82 31.81 -14.77
CA ALA A 460 17.16 30.65 -15.35
C ALA A 460 17.52 29.33 -14.63
N TRP A 461 18.74 29.20 -14.12
CA TRP A 461 19.13 28.04 -13.31
C TRP A 461 18.62 28.13 -11.88
N LEU A 462 18.66 29.32 -11.26
CA LEU A 462 18.07 29.53 -9.93
C LEU A 462 16.58 29.23 -9.90
N TRP A 463 15.84 29.64 -10.95
CA TRP A 463 14.43 29.31 -11.10
C TRP A 463 14.18 27.79 -11.16
N LYS A 464 14.98 27.06 -11.94
CA LYS A 464 14.88 25.59 -12.03
C LYS A 464 15.22 24.90 -10.72
N LEU A 465 16.23 25.39 -9.99
CA LEU A 465 16.56 24.88 -8.66
C LEU A 465 15.44 25.16 -7.65
N ALA A 466 14.79 26.32 -7.72
CA ALA A 466 13.61 26.62 -6.91
C ALA A 466 12.46 25.64 -7.20
N LYS A 467 12.16 25.37 -8.48
CA LYS A 467 11.18 24.34 -8.88
C LYS A 467 11.57 22.95 -8.36
N ALA A 468 12.84 22.56 -8.44
CA ALA A 468 13.32 21.28 -7.94
C ALA A 468 13.10 21.14 -6.42
N HIS A 469 13.32 22.20 -5.64
CA HIS A 469 12.97 22.21 -4.21
C HIS A 469 11.47 22.03 -3.98
N VAL A 470 10.63 22.76 -4.71
CA VAL A 470 9.17 22.61 -4.61
C VAL A 470 8.73 21.18 -4.96
N LEU A 471 9.27 20.58 -6.01
CA LEU A 471 8.98 19.20 -6.39
C LEU A 471 9.44 18.19 -5.35
N ALA A 472 10.59 18.43 -4.68
CA ALA A 472 11.03 17.59 -3.57
C ALA A 472 10.08 17.68 -2.37
N HIS A 473 9.58 18.89 -2.06
CA HIS A 473 8.59 19.11 -1.01
C HIS A 473 7.24 18.45 -1.35
N ASP A 474 6.73 18.68 -2.56
CA ASP A 474 5.49 18.07 -3.07
C ASP A 474 5.59 16.55 -3.12
N SER A 475 6.73 16.00 -3.54
CA SER A 475 6.97 14.55 -3.52
C SER A 475 6.97 13.96 -2.11
N GLY A 476 7.58 14.67 -1.15
CA GLY A 476 7.56 14.29 0.26
C GLY A 476 6.16 14.30 0.84
N TYR A 477 5.39 15.35 0.55
CA TYR A 477 3.98 15.46 0.94
C TYR A 477 3.13 14.37 0.30
N HIS A 478 3.26 14.19 -1.01
CA HIS A 478 2.57 13.16 -1.77
C HIS A 478 2.79 11.79 -1.14
N GLN A 479 4.06 11.38 -0.95
CA GLN A 479 4.36 10.03 -0.47
C GLN A 479 3.95 9.81 0.99
N LEU A 480 4.04 10.81 1.85
CA LEU A 480 3.82 10.63 3.30
C LEU A 480 2.43 11.04 3.79
N VAL A 481 1.68 11.82 3.01
CA VAL A 481 0.39 12.38 3.41
C VAL A 481 -0.71 12.05 2.42
N SER A 482 -0.52 12.32 1.12
CA SER A 482 -1.58 12.06 0.13
C SER A 482 -1.72 10.58 -0.20
N HIS A 483 -0.62 9.81 -0.14
CA HIS A 483 -0.57 8.43 -0.61
C HIS A 483 -0.51 7.38 0.51
N TRP A 484 0.45 7.50 1.43
CA TRP A 484 0.64 6.57 2.56
C TRP A 484 -0.53 6.63 3.55
#